data_AF-A0A953QBJ9-F1
#
_entry.id   AF-A0A953QBJ9-F1
#
_cell.length_a   1.000
_cell.length_b   1.000
_cell.length_c   1.000
_cell.angle_alpha   90.00
_cell.angle_beta   90.00
_cell.angle_gamma   90.00
#
_symmetry.space_group_name_H-M   'P 1'
#
loop_
_entity.id
_entity.type
_entity.pdbx_description
1 polymer ?
#
loop_
_entity_poly.entity_id
_entity_poly.type
_entity_poly.pdbx_seq_one_letter_code
_entity_poly.pdbx_strand_id
1 'polypeptide(L)'
;MGMIYKRRYKRKDGTMAESAVWWIKYYRNGVPMRESAETDKETVARSLLRQREGDIERGLPITPQTNRCTVGQLLDDVLNDYTVNCKRSLVTVTYYIERNVRPYFGDRRAVSVTTADIRAMGYPFNRSFRFV
;
A
#
# COMPACT_ATOMS: atom_id res chain seq x y z
N MET A 1 4.73 18.71 -3.44
CA MET A 1 5.64 19.27 -4.46
C MET A 1 6.08 18.17 -5.43
N GLY A 2 5.10 17.58 -6.12
CA GLY A 2 5.35 16.66 -7.21
C GLY A 2 5.56 17.34 -8.55
N MET A 3 5.94 16.55 -9.56
CA MET A 3 6.10 16.99 -10.94
C MET A 3 5.42 16.02 -11.90
N ILE A 4 4.93 16.54 -13.02
CA ILE A 4 4.49 15.73 -14.16
C ILE A 4 5.50 15.86 -15.29
N TYR A 5 5.74 14.77 -16.01
CA TYR A 5 6.73 14.74 -17.09
C TYR A 5 6.40 13.65 -18.10
N LYS A 6 6.94 13.75 -19.31
CA LYS A 6 6.91 12.67 -20.29
C LYS A 6 8.29 12.05 -20.43
N ARG A 7 8.34 10.73 -20.57
CA ARG A 7 9.59 10.01 -20.81
C ARG A 7 10.03 10.20 -22.25
N ARG A 8 11.34 10.39 -22.45
CA ARG A 8 11.95 10.43 -23.79
C ARG A 8 12.69 9.11 -24.03
N TYR A 9 12.60 8.59 -25.24
CA TYR A 9 13.31 7.39 -25.66
C TYR A 9 13.87 7.55 -27.07
N LYS A 10 14.96 6.86 -27.35
CA LYS A 10 15.54 6.82 -28.70
C LYS A 10 14.78 5.79 -29.54
N ARG A 11 14.31 6.19 -30.71
CA ARG A 11 13.80 5.27 -31.72
C ARG A 11 14.96 4.55 -32.40
N LYS A 12 14.65 3.46 -33.14
CA LYS A 12 15.64 2.72 -33.92
C LYS A 12 16.37 3.61 -34.94
N ASP A 13 15.71 4.66 -35.42
CA ASP A 13 16.24 5.63 -36.39
C ASP A 13 17.12 6.73 -35.74
N GLY A 14 17.49 6.59 -34.46
CA GLY A 14 18.32 7.56 -33.73
C GLY A 14 17.60 8.84 -33.28
N THR A 15 16.37 9.08 -33.76
CA THR A 15 15.54 10.22 -33.36
C THR A 15 15.03 10.07 -31.92
N MET A 16 15.00 11.19 -31.20
CA MET A 16 14.42 11.26 -29.85
C MET A 16 12.91 11.38 -29.96
N ALA A 17 12.18 10.42 -29.40
CA ALA A 17 10.72 10.45 -29.32
C ALA A 17 10.24 10.61 -27.88
N GLU A 18 9.12 11.27 -27.73
CA GLU A 18 8.44 11.46 -26.45
C GLU A 18 7.35 10.40 -26.28
N SER A 19 7.20 9.87 -25.07
CA SER A 19 6.11 8.96 -24.73
C SER A 19 4.79 9.71 -24.78
N ALA A 20 3.77 9.09 -25.40
CA ALA A 20 2.41 9.63 -25.37
C ALA A 20 1.88 9.76 -23.94
N VAL A 21 2.32 8.86 -23.05
CA VAL A 21 1.82 8.74 -21.69
C VAL A 21 2.54 9.71 -20.75
N TRP A 22 1.76 10.47 -19.99
CA TRP A 22 2.26 11.30 -18.89
C TRP A 22 2.68 10.46 -17.68
N TRP A 23 3.72 10.90 -17.00
CA TRP A 23 4.21 10.32 -15.75
C TRP A 23 4.12 11.35 -14.64
N ILE A 24 3.81 10.88 -13.44
CA ILE A 24 3.79 11.69 -12.24
C ILE A 24 4.93 11.24 -11.31
N LYS A 25 5.56 12.20 -10.64
CA LYS A 25 6.51 11.97 -9.56
C LYS A 25 6.05 12.76 -8.35
N TYR A 26 5.98 12.10 -7.20
CA TYR A 26 5.58 12.70 -5.93
C TYR A 26 6.41 12.11 -4.79
N TYR A 27 6.30 12.68 -3.58
CA TYR A 27 7.11 12.27 -2.43
C TYR A 27 6.19 11.79 -1.31
N ARG A 28 6.49 10.63 -0.73
CA ARG A 28 5.81 10.08 0.44
C ARG A 28 6.86 9.74 1.50
N ASN A 29 6.74 10.31 2.69
CA ASN A 29 7.69 10.10 3.79
C ASN A 29 9.16 10.34 3.37
N GLY A 30 9.40 11.35 2.52
CA GLY A 30 10.71 11.66 1.97
C GLY A 30 11.17 10.79 0.78
N VAL A 31 10.45 9.71 0.46
CA VAL A 31 10.81 8.80 -0.64
C VAL A 31 10.14 9.24 -1.95
N PRO A 32 10.89 9.39 -3.06
CA PRO A 32 10.32 9.72 -4.36
C PRO A 32 9.62 8.52 -5.01
N MET A 33 8.33 8.65 -5.28
CA MET A 33 7.51 7.69 -6.02
C MET A 33 7.28 8.19 -7.44
N ARG A 34 7.25 7.26 -8.42
CA ARG A 34 7.00 7.53 -9.84
C ARG A 34 5.90 6.61 -10.34
N GLU A 35 4.88 7.18 -10.96
CA GLU A 35 3.71 6.45 -11.44
C GLU A 35 3.34 6.92 -12.85
N SER A 36 2.87 6.01 -13.70
CA SER A 36 2.31 6.34 -15.01
C SER A 36 0.91 6.90 -14.82
N ALA A 37 0.59 8.01 -15.47
CA ALA A 37 -0.78 8.53 -15.50
C ALA A 37 -1.68 7.80 -16.51
N GLU A 38 -1.10 6.88 -17.31
CA GLU A 38 -1.80 6.05 -18.32
C GLU A 38 -2.66 6.85 -19.31
N THR A 39 -2.33 8.12 -19.49
CA THR A 39 -3.09 9.07 -20.30
C THR A 39 -2.14 9.99 -21.05
N ASP A 40 -2.59 10.47 -22.20
CA ASP A 40 -1.95 11.50 -23.03
C ASP A 40 -2.43 12.92 -22.70
N LYS A 41 -3.44 13.06 -21.84
CA LYS A 41 -4.01 14.33 -21.40
C LYS A 41 -3.30 14.86 -20.16
N GLU A 42 -2.68 16.04 -20.30
CA GLU A 42 -1.96 16.69 -19.19
C GLU A 42 -2.88 16.99 -17.99
N THR A 43 -4.12 17.40 -18.26
CA THR A 43 -5.12 17.72 -17.23
C THR A 43 -5.43 16.53 -16.33
N VAL A 44 -5.56 15.35 -16.93
CA VAL A 44 -5.82 14.08 -16.20
C VAL A 44 -4.60 13.71 -15.36
N ALA A 45 -3.38 13.82 -15.91
CA ALA A 45 -2.15 13.57 -15.15
C ALA A 45 -1.97 14.53 -13.97
N ARG A 46 -2.30 15.81 -14.14
CA ARG A 46 -2.26 16.82 -13.08
C ARG A 46 -3.32 16.55 -11.99
N SER A 47 -4.50 16.11 -12.38
CA SER A 47 -5.55 15.69 -11.44
C SER A 47 -5.12 14.48 -10.62
N LEU A 48 -4.52 13.47 -11.28
CA LEU A 48 -3.98 12.30 -10.61
C LEU A 48 -2.89 12.68 -9.60
N LEU A 49 -1.96 13.57 -9.99
CA LEU A 49 -0.94 14.07 -9.07
C LEU A 49 -1.55 14.74 -7.82
N ARG A 50 -2.54 15.62 -8.01
CA ARG A 50 -3.24 16.27 -6.89
C ARG A 50 -3.96 15.27 -5.99
N GLN A 51 -4.60 14.26 -6.58
CA GLN A 51 -5.24 13.19 -5.82
C GLN A 51 -4.21 12.46 -4.97
N ARG A 52 -3.05 12.11 -5.54
CA ARG A 52 -1.96 11.45 -4.82
C ARG A 52 -1.40 12.30 -3.69
N GLU A 53 -1.19 13.60 -3.92
CA GLU A 53 -0.73 14.52 -2.87
C GLU A 53 -1.76 14.65 -1.74
N GLY A 54 -3.06 14.77 -2.06
CA GLY A 54 -4.12 14.85 -1.06
C GLY A 54 -4.33 13.56 -0.26
N ASP A 55 -4.18 12.40 -0.90
CA ASP A 55 -4.23 11.10 -0.22
C ASP A 55 -3.03 10.91 0.74
N ILE A 56 -1.85 11.45 0.41
CA ILE A 56 -0.67 11.46 1.31
C ILE A 56 -0.92 12.36 2.52
N GLU A 57 -1.49 13.55 2.29
CA GLU A 57 -1.83 14.48 3.37
C GLU A 57 -2.88 13.90 4.33
N ARG A 58 -3.82 13.09 3.80
CA ARG A 58 -4.80 12.34 4.59
C ARG A 58 -4.23 11.08 5.25
N GLY A 59 -2.97 10.74 5.02
CA GLY A 59 -2.33 9.53 5.58
C GLY A 59 -2.83 8.21 4.98
N LEU A 60 -3.50 8.24 3.83
CA LEU A 60 -3.99 7.04 3.16
C LEU A 60 -2.81 6.26 2.54
N PRO A 61 -2.74 4.93 2.71
CA PRO A 61 -1.67 4.12 2.14
C PRO A 61 -1.83 3.99 0.63
N ILE A 62 -1.28 4.94 -0.12
CA ILE A 62 -1.18 4.83 -1.57
C ILE A 62 0.03 3.96 -1.92
N THR A 63 -0.24 2.69 -2.16
CA THR A 63 0.66 1.82 -2.92
C THR A 63 -0.18 0.95 -3.85
N PRO A 64 0.12 0.87 -5.15
CA PRO A 64 -0.58 -0.03 -6.06
C PRO A 64 -0.43 -1.51 -5.65
N GLN A 65 0.63 -1.87 -4.92
CA GLN A 65 0.78 -3.20 -4.29
C GLN A 65 -0.09 -3.36 -3.03
N THR A 66 -0.13 -2.38 -2.13
CA THR A 66 -0.99 -2.44 -0.92
C THR A 66 -2.47 -2.58 -1.30
N ASN A 67 -2.89 -1.97 -2.42
CA ASN A 67 -4.22 -2.21 -2.97
C ASN A 67 -4.46 -3.67 -3.37
N ARG A 68 -3.48 -4.45 -3.82
CA ARG A 68 -3.69 -5.85 -4.25
C ARG A 68 -3.42 -6.88 -3.15
N CYS A 69 -2.78 -6.50 -2.05
CA CYS A 69 -2.50 -7.44 -0.97
C CYS A 69 -3.76 -7.76 -0.17
N THR A 70 -4.03 -9.05 -0.02
CA THR A 70 -5.03 -9.52 0.94
C THR A 70 -4.43 -9.52 2.34
N VAL A 71 -5.29 -9.48 3.36
CA VAL A 71 -4.83 -9.61 4.75
C VAL A 71 -4.18 -10.97 4.95
N GLY A 72 -4.66 -12.03 4.28
CA GLY A 72 -4.03 -13.35 4.29
C GLY A 72 -2.55 -13.31 3.92
N GLN A 73 -2.19 -12.63 2.82
CA GLN A 73 -0.80 -12.50 2.39
C GLN A 73 0.07 -11.74 3.42
N LEU A 74 -0.49 -10.71 4.06
CA LEU A 74 0.22 -9.98 5.11
C LEU A 74 0.42 -10.84 6.37
N LEU A 75 -0.56 -11.68 6.71
CA LEU A 75 -0.46 -12.61 7.84
C LEU A 75 0.60 -13.68 7.58
N ASP A 76 0.68 -14.19 6.34
CA ASP A 76 1.69 -15.16 5.94
C ASP A 76 3.11 -14.56 6.05
N ASP A 77 3.31 -13.30 5.65
CA ASP A 77 4.58 -12.58 5.83
C ASP A 77 4.95 -12.42 7.32
N VAL A 78 3.99 -12.12 8.19
CA VAL A 78 4.21 -12.02 9.64
C VAL A 78 4.64 -13.38 10.22
N LEU A 79 3.99 -14.47 9.80
CA LEU A 79 4.36 -15.81 10.23
C LEU A 79 5.75 -16.18 9.74
N ASN A 80 6.10 -15.82 8.50
CA ASN A 80 7.43 -16.05 7.95
C ASN A 80 8.51 -15.31 8.75
N ASP A 81 8.31 -14.04 9.10
CA ASP A 81 9.23 -13.27 9.94
C ASP A 81 9.42 -13.92 11.32
N TYR A 82 8.34 -14.38 11.95
CA TYR A 82 8.41 -15.05 13.25
C TYR A 82 9.16 -16.39 13.20
N THR A 83 9.06 -17.09 12.07
CA THR A 83 9.73 -18.37 11.81
C THR A 83 11.22 -18.16 11.59
N VAL A 84 11.60 -17.20 10.73
CA VAL A 84 13.00 -16.85 10.45
C VAL A 84 13.69 -16.31 11.69
N ASN A 85 12.99 -15.50 12.51
CA ASN A 85 13.54 -14.91 13.72
C ASN A 85 13.43 -15.81 14.97
N CYS A 86 13.02 -17.08 14.82
CA CYS A 86 12.89 -18.07 15.91
C CYS A 86 12.20 -17.52 17.18
N LYS A 87 11.12 -16.75 17.01
CA LYS A 87 10.44 -16.12 18.14
C LYS A 87 9.72 -17.17 18.99
N ARG A 88 9.96 -17.16 20.30
CA ARG A 88 9.34 -18.08 21.28
C ARG A 88 7.79 -18.07 21.26
N SER A 89 7.18 -16.99 20.76
CA SER A 89 5.72 -16.82 20.66
C SER A 89 5.10 -17.29 19.34
N LEU A 90 5.88 -17.92 18.44
CA LEU A 90 5.41 -18.36 17.12
C LEU A 90 4.14 -19.21 17.22
N VAL A 91 4.13 -20.25 18.04
CA VAL A 91 2.99 -21.18 18.18
C VAL A 91 1.71 -20.45 18.60
N THR A 92 1.82 -19.52 19.55
CA THR A 92 0.69 -18.73 20.04
C THR A 92 0.17 -17.80 18.96
N VAL A 93 1.06 -17.09 18.26
CA VAL A 93 0.70 -16.15 17.19
C VAL A 93 0.05 -16.88 16.01
N THR A 94 0.61 -18.00 15.56
CA THR A 94 0.00 -18.84 14.52
C THR A 94 -1.40 -19.30 14.90
N TYR A 95 -1.60 -19.76 16.14
CA TYR A 95 -2.91 -20.18 16.61
C TYR A 95 -3.95 -19.04 16.59
N TYR A 96 -3.59 -17.84 17.06
CA TYR A 96 -4.50 -16.70 17.05
C TYR A 96 -4.81 -16.21 15.63
N ILE A 97 -3.81 -16.20 14.75
CA ILE A 97 -3.94 -15.78 13.35
C ILE A 97 -4.87 -16.74 12.60
N GLU A 98 -4.60 -18.04 12.63
CA GLU A 98 -5.39 -19.05 11.91
C GLU A 98 -6.82 -19.18 12.45
N ARG A 99 -7.01 -19.08 13.77
CA ARG A 99 -8.32 -19.30 14.38
C ARG A 99 -9.24 -18.08 14.31
N ASN A 100 -8.69 -16.88 14.38
CA ASN A 100 -9.52 -15.67 14.53
C ASN A 100 -9.34 -14.69 13.38
N VAL A 101 -8.10 -14.35 12.99
CA VAL A 101 -7.89 -13.25 12.04
C VAL A 101 -8.10 -13.72 10.60
N ARG A 102 -7.57 -14.88 10.25
CA ARG A 102 -7.62 -15.42 8.87
C ARG A 102 -9.04 -15.76 8.39
N PRO A 103 -9.93 -16.36 9.20
CA PRO A 103 -11.29 -16.67 8.75
C PRO A 103 -12.15 -15.43 8.46
N TYR A 104 -11.89 -14.31 9.14
CA TYR A 104 -12.67 -13.08 9.00
C TYR A 104 -12.08 -12.11 7.97
N PHE A 105 -10.76 -12.07 7.86
CA PHE A 105 -10.06 -11.06 7.07
C PHE A 105 -9.22 -11.62 5.93
N GLY A 106 -8.93 -12.92 5.90
CA GLY A 106 -7.97 -13.54 4.99
C GLY A 106 -8.18 -13.18 3.51
N ASP A 107 -9.43 -13.23 3.04
CA ASP A 107 -9.80 -12.92 1.66
C ASP A 107 -10.04 -11.42 1.40
N ARG A 108 -10.08 -10.60 2.46
CA ARG A 108 -10.29 -9.16 2.33
C ARG A 108 -9.00 -8.47 1.94
N ARG A 109 -9.13 -7.40 1.17
CA ARG A 109 -8.01 -6.53 0.81
C ARG A 109 -7.57 -5.76 2.05
N ALA A 110 -6.27 -5.67 2.32
CA ALA A 110 -5.76 -4.97 3.51
C ALA A 110 -6.24 -3.52 3.61
N VAL A 111 -6.40 -2.84 2.45
CA VAL A 111 -6.90 -1.46 2.35
C VAL A 111 -8.38 -1.33 2.74
N SER A 112 -9.16 -2.40 2.65
CA SER A 112 -10.58 -2.39 3.01
C SER A 112 -10.84 -2.65 4.50
N VAL A 113 -9.82 -3.07 5.27
CA VAL A 113 -9.98 -3.31 6.71
C VAL A 113 -9.93 -1.98 7.45
N THR A 114 -11.06 -1.59 8.02
CA THR A 114 -11.18 -0.38 8.84
C THR A 114 -11.16 -0.71 10.33
N THR A 115 -10.99 0.32 11.16
CA THR A 115 -11.07 0.18 12.63
C THR A 115 -12.45 -0.32 13.08
N ALA A 116 -13.50 -0.06 12.29
CA ALA A 116 -14.84 -0.58 12.55
C ALA A 116 -14.92 -2.09 12.32
N ASP A 117 -14.26 -2.62 11.29
CA ASP A 117 -14.21 -4.06 11.02
C ASP A 117 -13.47 -4.82 12.13
N ILE A 118 -12.38 -4.24 12.66
CA ILE A 118 -11.63 -4.81 13.79
C ILE A 118 -12.50 -4.87 15.06
N ARG A 119 -13.34 -3.86 15.28
CA ARG A 119 -14.31 -3.85 16.40
C ARG A 119 -15.44 -4.87 16.20
N ALA A 120 -15.90 -5.06 14.96
CA ALA A 120 -16.95 -6.03 14.62
C ALA A 120 -16.52 -7.49 14.84
N MET A 121 -15.21 -7.78 14.78
CA MET A 121 -14.64 -9.08 15.13
C MET A 121 -14.88 -9.46 16.61
N GLY A 122 -15.23 -8.49 17.48
CA GLY A 122 -15.75 -8.80 18.81
C GLY A 122 -14.73 -9.30 19.82
N TYR A 123 -13.47 -8.84 19.77
CA TYR A 123 -12.58 -8.94 20.92
C TYR A 123 -12.66 -7.65 21.75
N PRO A 124 -12.98 -7.71 23.05
CA PRO A 124 -12.87 -6.54 23.91
C PRO A 124 -11.39 -6.19 24.03
N PHE A 125 -10.92 -5.24 23.21
CA PHE A 125 -9.62 -4.60 23.36
C PHE A 125 -9.69 -3.64 24.55
N ASN A 126 -9.98 -4.19 25.74
CA ASN A 126 -9.89 -3.50 27.02
C ASN A 126 -8.73 -4.12 27.81
N ARG A 127 -7.51 -3.84 27.35
CA ARG A 127 -6.36 -3.78 28.24
C ARG A 127 -5.65 -2.47 27.96
N SER A 128 -5.80 -1.56 28.93
CA SER A 128 -4.95 -0.41 29.15
C SER A 128 -3.49 -0.76 28.86
N PHE A 129 -2.98 -0.34 27.71
CA PHE A 129 -1.55 -0.10 27.55
C PHE A 129 -1.27 1.23 28.24
N ARG A 130 -1.11 1.17 29.55
CA ARG A 130 -0.48 2.22 30.34
C ARG A 130 1.01 2.08 30.03
N PHE A 131 1.55 3.00 29.24
CA PHE A 131 2.99 3.18 29.13
C PHE A 131 3.53 3.43 30.55
N VAL A 132 4.42 2.55 30.99
CA VAL A 132 5.35 2.80 32.10
C VAL A 132 6.69 3.11 31.46
#